data_AF-C3X3L4-F1
#
_entry.id   AF-C3X3L4-F1
#
_cell.length_a   1.000
_cell.length_b   1.000
_cell.length_c   1.000
_cell.angle_alpha   90.00
_cell.angle_beta   90.00
_cell.angle_gamma   90.00
#
_symmetry.space_group_name_H-M   'P 1'
#
loop_
_entity.id
_entity.type
_entity.pdbx_description
1 polymer ?
#
loop_
_entity_poly.entity_id
_entity_poly.type
_entity_poly.pdbx_seq_one_letter_code
_entity_poly.pdbx_strand_id
1 'polypeptide(L)'
;MTKLPAKELLDGTKNPETTTGEFRLAMGNLRQFLFDLFGDESTDKETARQTLGIDLTQLNEDISKKADAELVEGVVKELVSDVVELANDVAKLAGEVASIVVAPVGTIYVQFAGQSTPEDLYGGTWENISPQYAGQFFRAEGGNAAAFGESQSQGLPNHTHQLKATGSDLYTYYGANYIYTTARVQNSVNGMINSIAAVSDNKIYGSSTEVRPDNSTIRIWKCIA
;
A
#
# COMPACT_ATOMS: atom_id res chain seq x y z
N MET A 1 47.10 -40.32 45.58
CA MET A 1 47.32 -38.90 45.89
C MET A 1 46.55 -38.56 47.14
N THR A 2 47.19 -37.94 48.11
CA THR A 2 46.56 -37.44 49.34
C THR A 2 45.45 -36.45 48.97
N LYS A 3 44.30 -36.46 49.66
CA LYS A 3 43.22 -35.50 49.35
C LYS A 3 43.54 -34.14 49.98
N LEU A 4 43.20 -33.06 49.28
CA LEU A 4 43.22 -31.72 49.86
C LEU A 4 42.31 -31.68 51.11
N PRO A 5 42.75 -31.03 52.20
CA PRO A 5 41.91 -30.82 53.37
C PRO A 5 40.70 -29.95 53.02
N ALA A 6 39.61 -30.12 53.76
CA ALA A 6 38.41 -29.30 53.64
C ALA A 6 38.74 -27.82 53.92
N LYS A 7 38.15 -26.91 53.15
CA LYS A 7 38.45 -25.47 53.23
C LYS A 7 38.12 -24.90 54.62
N GLU A 8 37.02 -25.38 55.20
CA GLU A 8 36.46 -24.96 56.48
C GLU A 8 37.40 -25.27 57.66
N LEU A 9 38.30 -26.25 57.48
CA LEU A 9 39.36 -26.57 58.45
C LEU A 9 40.51 -25.57 58.41
N LEU A 10 40.77 -24.96 57.25
CA LEU A 10 41.92 -24.07 57.03
C LEU A 10 41.57 -22.60 57.25
N ASP A 11 40.34 -22.20 56.92
CA ASP A 11 39.86 -20.82 57.10
C ASP A 11 39.17 -20.57 58.46
N GLY A 12 39.10 -21.61 59.31
CA GLY A 12 38.56 -21.51 60.67
C GLY A 12 37.05 -21.42 60.75
N THR A 13 36.32 -21.69 59.66
CA THR A 13 34.86 -21.54 59.61
C THR A 13 34.08 -22.81 60.00
N LYS A 14 34.77 -23.93 60.26
CA LYS A 14 34.15 -25.18 60.73
C LYS A 14 33.48 -25.01 62.12
N ASN A 15 32.33 -25.66 62.30
CA ASN A 15 31.62 -25.77 63.57
C ASN A 15 31.42 -27.26 63.97
N PRO A 16 31.84 -27.72 65.16
CA PRO A 16 32.60 -26.99 66.20
C PRO A 16 33.97 -26.52 65.72
N GLU A 17 34.52 -25.50 66.39
CA GLU A 17 35.76 -24.83 65.99
C GLU A 17 36.91 -25.82 65.76
N THR A 18 37.69 -25.57 64.71
CA THR A 18 38.83 -26.41 64.34
C THR A 18 39.83 -26.51 65.49
N THR A 19 40.08 -27.73 65.95
CA THR A 19 41.06 -27.95 67.01
C THR A 19 42.49 -27.83 66.48
N THR A 20 43.46 -27.54 67.36
CA THR A 20 44.89 -27.51 66.98
C THR A 20 45.38 -28.85 66.42
N GLY A 21 44.80 -29.98 66.86
CA GLY A 21 45.11 -31.31 66.34
C GLY A 21 44.61 -31.49 64.90
N GLU A 22 43.39 -31.06 64.62
CA GLU A 22 42.78 -31.11 63.28
C GLU A 22 43.52 -30.19 62.30
N PHE A 23 43.89 -28.98 62.73
CA PHE A 23 44.67 -28.07 61.89
C PHE A 23 46.05 -28.64 61.56
N ARG A 24 46.76 -29.21 62.54
CA ARG A 24 48.06 -29.86 62.31
C ARG A 24 47.95 -31.01 61.29
N LEU A 25 46.90 -31.82 61.40
CA LEU A 25 46.63 -32.90 60.45
C LEU A 25 46.32 -32.35 59.04
N ALA A 26 45.50 -31.30 58.95
CA ALA A 26 45.18 -30.64 57.68
C ALA A 26 46.43 -30.07 56.98
N MET A 27 47.34 -29.45 57.74
CA MET A 27 48.62 -28.95 57.23
C MET A 27 49.56 -30.09 56.79
N GLY A 28 49.57 -31.20 57.51
CA GLY A 28 50.31 -32.41 57.10
C GLY A 28 49.78 -32.99 55.79
N ASN A 29 48.46 -33.09 55.65
CA ASN A 29 47.80 -33.55 54.43
C ASN A 29 48.03 -32.59 53.26
N LEU A 30 48.04 -31.28 53.49
CA LEU A 30 48.36 -30.28 52.48
C LEU A 30 49.81 -30.44 51.99
N ARG A 31 50.77 -30.56 52.90
CA ARG A 31 52.17 -30.81 52.55
C ARG A 31 52.31 -32.10 51.73
N GLN A 32 51.64 -33.17 52.15
CA GLN A 32 51.71 -34.45 51.45
C GLN A 32 51.02 -34.39 50.08
N PHE A 33 49.91 -33.68 49.94
CA PHE A 33 49.28 -33.44 48.64
C PHE A 33 50.22 -32.69 47.69
N LEU A 34 50.85 -31.61 48.15
CA LEU A 34 51.82 -30.85 47.36
C LEU A 34 53.03 -31.71 46.97
N PHE A 35 53.50 -32.56 47.89
CA PHE A 35 54.57 -33.51 47.62
C PHE A 35 54.16 -34.59 46.61
N ASP A 36 52.96 -35.16 46.74
CA ASP A 36 52.44 -36.14 45.79
C ASP A 36 52.19 -35.51 44.41
N LEU A 37 51.86 -34.22 44.36
CA LEU A 37 51.58 -33.46 43.14
C LEU A 37 52.86 -33.05 42.40
N PHE A 38 53.88 -32.58 43.12
CA PHE A 38 55.10 -32.02 42.53
C PHE A 38 56.33 -32.92 42.65
N GLY A 39 56.34 -33.93 43.52
CA GLY A 39 57.48 -34.82 43.78
C GLY A 39 58.71 -34.12 44.38
N ASP A 40 59.84 -34.84 44.46
CA ASP A 40 61.12 -34.31 44.95
C ASP A 40 61.80 -33.35 43.95
N GLU A 41 61.53 -33.47 42.65
CA GLU A 41 62.23 -32.71 41.58
C GLU A 41 61.30 -32.19 40.46
N SER A 42 59.97 -32.22 40.62
CA SER A 42 59.02 -31.78 39.57
C SER A 42 59.24 -32.48 38.21
N THR A 43 59.51 -33.77 38.25
CA THR A 43 59.75 -34.59 37.05
C THR A 43 58.47 -34.89 36.27
N ASP A 44 57.32 -34.96 36.95
CA ASP A 44 56.01 -35.22 36.33
C ASP A 44 55.13 -33.96 36.29
N LYS A 45 55.50 -33.04 35.39
CA LYS A 45 54.79 -31.77 35.20
C LYS A 45 53.44 -31.94 34.51
N GLU A 46 53.22 -33.04 33.79
CA GLU A 46 51.99 -33.29 33.04
C GLU A 46 50.87 -33.78 33.96
N THR A 47 51.15 -34.78 34.80
CA THR A 47 50.19 -35.24 35.82
C THR A 47 49.83 -34.11 36.79
N ALA A 48 50.80 -33.25 37.14
CA ALA A 48 50.56 -32.07 37.96
C ALA A 48 49.60 -31.06 37.29
N ARG A 49 49.81 -30.76 36.00
CA ARG A 49 48.91 -29.88 35.22
C ARG A 49 47.50 -30.46 35.12
N GLN A 50 47.38 -31.74 34.75
CA GLN A 50 46.08 -32.41 34.64
C GLN A 50 45.33 -32.41 35.98
N THR A 51 46.03 -32.66 37.09
CA THR A 51 45.44 -32.62 38.44
C THR A 51 44.94 -31.22 38.83
N LEU A 52 45.58 -30.16 38.31
CA LEU A 52 45.16 -28.77 38.47
C LEU A 52 44.10 -28.33 37.44
N GLY A 53 43.62 -29.24 36.59
CA GLY A 53 42.58 -28.97 35.59
C GLY A 53 43.09 -28.39 34.27
N ILE A 54 44.40 -28.46 34.02
CA ILE A 54 45.02 -27.99 32.78
C ILE A 54 45.33 -29.21 31.91
N ASP A 55 44.44 -29.50 30.95
CA ASP A 55 44.65 -30.53 29.93
C ASP A 55 45.13 -29.88 28.62
N LEU A 56 46.44 -29.98 28.35
CA LEU A 56 47.05 -29.42 27.16
C LEU A 56 46.67 -30.19 25.89
N THR A 57 46.39 -31.48 26.00
CA THR A 57 45.98 -32.32 24.86
C THR A 57 44.61 -31.88 24.38
N GLN A 58 43.65 -31.77 25.30
CA GLN A 58 42.31 -31.28 25.00
C GLN A 58 42.34 -29.85 24.46
N LEU A 59 43.16 -28.97 25.05
CA LEU A 59 43.29 -27.59 24.58
C LEU A 59 43.83 -27.52 23.14
N ASN A 60 44.81 -28.36 22.79
CA ASN A 60 45.37 -28.41 21.45
C ASN A 60 44.39 -29.00 20.43
N GLU A 61 43.60 -30.01 20.81
CA GLU A 61 42.52 -30.52 19.97
C GLU A 61 41.45 -29.46 19.71
N ASP A 62 41.04 -28.72 20.73
CA ASP A 62 40.02 -27.68 20.60
C ASP A 62 40.50 -26.51 19.75
N ILE A 63 41.79 -26.15 19.85
CA ILE A 63 42.44 -25.17 18.97
C ILE A 63 42.46 -25.69 17.53
N SER A 64 42.78 -26.97 17.32
CA SER A 64 42.87 -27.57 15.98
C SER A 64 41.50 -27.73 15.30
N LYS A 65 40.40 -27.81 16.07
CA LYS A 65 39.02 -27.85 15.56
C LYS A 65 38.49 -26.46 15.16
N LYS A 66 39.10 -25.37 15.65
CA LYS A 66 38.70 -24.02 15.26
C LYS A 66 39.18 -23.76 13.84
N ALA A 67 38.27 -23.27 12.99
CA ALA A 67 38.65 -22.76 11.68
C ALA A 67 39.72 -21.67 11.85
N ASP A 68 40.74 -21.71 11.00
CA ASP A 68 41.72 -20.64 10.95
C ASP A 68 41.09 -19.35 10.40
N ALA A 69 41.78 -18.23 10.62
CA ALA A 69 41.29 -16.93 10.19
C ALA A 69 41.09 -16.86 8.67
N GLU A 70 41.87 -17.61 7.89
CA GLU A 70 41.83 -17.60 6.43
C GLU A 70 40.58 -18.29 5.89
N LEU A 71 40.20 -19.45 6.45
CA LEU A 71 38.95 -20.13 6.13
C LEU A 71 37.74 -19.27 6.50
N VAL A 72 37.75 -18.63 7.67
CA VAL A 72 36.66 -17.74 8.10
C VAL A 72 36.56 -16.53 7.16
N GLU A 73 37.69 -15.92 6.80
CA GLU A 73 37.70 -14.79 5.87
C GLU A 73 37.21 -15.18 4.47
N GLY A 74 37.56 -16.38 4.00
CA GLY A 74 37.07 -16.94 2.73
C GLY A 74 35.55 -17.10 2.71
N VAL A 75 34.99 -17.76 3.73
CA VAL A 75 33.54 -17.95 3.88
C VAL A 75 32.80 -16.61 4.00
N VAL A 76 33.37 -15.65 4.74
CA VAL A 76 32.79 -14.31 4.86
C VAL A 76 32.79 -13.57 3.51
N LYS A 77 33.86 -13.67 2.72
CA LYS A 77 33.91 -13.07 1.37
C LYS A 77 32.86 -13.65 0.44
N GLU A 78 32.68 -14.98 0.47
CA GLU A 78 31.66 -15.67 -0.31
C GLU A 78 30.26 -15.24 0.09
N LEU A 79 29.93 -15.26 1.40
CA LEU A 79 28.64 -14.78 1.89
C LEU A 79 28.38 -13.31 1.53
N VAL A 80 29.41 -12.46 1.60
CA VAL A 80 29.27 -11.04 1.21
C VAL A 80 28.96 -10.92 -0.28
N SER A 81 29.59 -11.73 -1.13
CA SER A 81 29.28 -11.78 -2.56
C SER A 81 27.83 -12.19 -2.81
N ASP A 82 27.38 -13.27 -2.17
CA ASP A 82 26.00 -13.77 -2.30
C ASP A 82 24.96 -12.74 -1.83
N VAL A 83 25.24 -12.05 -0.72
CA VAL A 83 24.37 -10.98 -0.20
C VAL A 83 24.29 -9.79 -1.15
N VAL A 84 25.40 -9.45 -1.82
CA VAL A 84 25.41 -8.38 -2.83
C VAL A 84 24.59 -8.77 -4.06
N GLU A 85 24.70 -10.01 -4.53
CA GLU A 85 23.91 -10.52 -5.65
C GLU A 85 22.41 -10.52 -5.31
N LEU A 86 22.06 -11.04 -4.13
CA LEU A 86 20.68 -11.04 -3.64
C LEU A 86 20.10 -9.61 -3.53
N ALA A 87 20.89 -8.64 -3.09
CA ALA A 87 20.45 -7.24 -3.02
C ALA A 87 20.13 -6.66 -4.41
N ASN A 88 20.92 -7.01 -5.43
CA ASN A 88 20.66 -6.59 -6.80
C ASN A 88 19.38 -7.23 -7.37
N ASP A 89 19.17 -8.52 -7.09
CA ASP A 89 17.95 -9.23 -7.51
C ASP A 89 16.69 -8.64 -6.86
N VAL A 90 16.75 -8.31 -5.56
CA VAL A 90 15.65 -7.63 -4.86
C VAL A 90 15.37 -6.25 -5.47
N ALA A 91 16.40 -5.49 -5.83
CA ALA A 91 16.22 -4.19 -6.48
C ALA A 91 15.55 -4.32 -7.86
N LYS A 92 15.94 -5.34 -8.64
CA LYS A 92 15.34 -5.64 -9.93
C LYS A 92 13.87 -6.05 -9.79
N LEU A 93 13.57 -6.99 -8.89
CA LEU A 93 12.20 -7.44 -8.61
C LEU A 93 11.31 -6.29 -8.13
N ALA A 94 11.83 -5.38 -7.29
CA ALA A 94 11.09 -4.20 -6.86
C ALA A 94 10.69 -3.31 -8.04
N GLY A 95 11.58 -3.12 -9.01
CA GLY A 95 11.28 -2.42 -10.27
C GLY A 95 10.23 -3.14 -11.12
N GLU A 96 10.33 -4.46 -11.25
CA GLU A 96 9.36 -5.29 -11.99
C GLU A 96 7.97 -5.24 -11.35
N VAL A 97 7.87 -5.36 -10.02
CA VAL A 97 6.59 -5.28 -9.29
C VAL A 97 5.95 -3.90 -9.41
N ALA A 98 6.74 -2.83 -9.36
CA ALA A 98 6.23 -1.47 -9.58
C ALA A 98 5.58 -1.33 -10.96
N SER A 99 6.08 -2.01 -11.98
CA SER A 99 5.49 -1.99 -13.33
C SER A 99 4.18 -2.79 -13.48
N ILE A 100 3.88 -3.72 -12.55
CA ILE A 100 2.68 -4.57 -12.59
C ILE A 100 1.47 -3.87 -11.95
N VAL A 101 1.68 -3.01 -10.96
CA VAL A 101 0.59 -2.33 -10.22
C VAL A 101 0.11 -1.07 -10.95
N VAL A 102 0.92 -0.52 -11.87
CA VAL A 102 0.63 0.73 -12.58
C VAL A 102 -0.19 0.48 -13.83
N ALA A 103 -1.29 1.23 -13.99
CA ALA A 103 -2.09 1.19 -15.20
C ALA A 103 -1.21 1.60 -16.42
N PRO A 104 -1.25 0.86 -17.55
CA PRO A 104 -0.46 1.20 -18.72
C PRO A 104 -0.68 2.64 -19.18
N VAL A 105 0.38 3.30 -19.64
CA VAL A 105 0.29 4.65 -20.24
C VAL A 105 -0.74 4.64 -21.37
N GLY A 106 -1.63 5.62 -21.37
CA GLY A 106 -2.76 5.71 -22.29
C GLY A 106 -4.07 5.12 -21.78
N THR A 107 -4.08 4.42 -20.63
CA THR A 107 -5.32 3.95 -19.99
C THR A 107 -6.26 5.11 -19.71
N ILE A 108 -7.55 4.92 -20.02
CA ILE A 108 -8.61 5.88 -19.71
C ILE A 108 -9.40 5.40 -18.50
N TYR A 109 -9.59 6.29 -17.52
CA TYR A 109 -10.38 6.03 -16.33
C TYR A 109 -11.51 7.06 -16.19
N VAL A 110 -12.73 6.56 -15.93
CA VAL A 110 -13.90 7.40 -15.68
C VAL A 110 -14.20 7.40 -14.18
N GLN A 111 -14.10 8.58 -13.56
CA GLN A 111 -14.34 8.78 -12.14
C GLN A 111 -15.76 9.33 -11.91
N PHE A 112 -16.56 8.59 -11.14
CA PHE A 112 -17.84 9.08 -10.62
C PHE A 112 -17.65 9.93 -9.36
N ALA A 113 -18.61 10.82 -9.09
CA ALA A 113 -18.61 11.64 -7.89
C ALA A 113 -18.51 10.78 -6.62
N GLY A 114 -17.58 11.12 -5.72
CA GLY A 114 -17.35 10.40 -4.46
C GLY A 114 -16.41 9.19 -4.55
N GLN A 115 -15.88 8.85 -5.73
CA GLN A 115 -14.86 7.80 -5.88
C GLN A 115 -13.43 8.36 -5.75
N SER A 116 -12.49 7.52 -5.32
CA SER A 116 -11.05 7.83 -5.28
C SER A 116 -10.48 8.20 -6.65
N THR A 117 -9.37 8.92 -6.66
CA THR A 117 -8.67 9.27 -7.90
C THR A 117 -7.96 8.04 -8.49
N PRO A 118 -7.69 7.99 -9.81
CA PRO A 118 -6.98 6.86 -10.38
C PRO A 118 -5.53 6.75 -9.90
N GLU A 119 -4.91 7.86 -9.51
CA GLU A 119 -3.58 7.88 -8.86
C GLU A 119 -3.60 7.10 -7.54
N ASP A 120 -4.64 7.27 -6.71
CA ASP A 120 -4.78 6.53 -5.45
C ASP A 120 -5.04 5.03 -5.66
N LEU A 121 -5.69 4.66 -6.78
CA LEU A 121 -6.10 3.28 -7.07
C LEU A 121 -5.03 2.46 -7.79
N TYR A 122 -4.31 3.09 -8.71
CA TYR A 122 -3.42 2.43 -9.65
C TYR A 122 -2.00 3.02 -9.64
N GLY A 123 -1.72 4.03 -8.80
CA GLY A 123 -0.46 4.78 -8.89
C GLY A 123 -0.32 5.49 -10.24
N GLY A 124 0.91 5.86 -10.59
CA GLY A 124 1.21 6.55 -11.84
C GLY A 124 0.75 8.02 -11.86
N THR A 125 0.99 8.69 -12.97
CA THR A 125 0.67 10.08 -13.22
C THR A 125 -0.53 10.15 -14.16
N TRP A 126 -1.55 10.91 -13.77
CA TRP A 126 -2.81 11.01 -14.52
C TRP A 126 -3.14 12.45 -14.92
N GLU A 127 -3.54 12.62 -16.18
CA GLU A 127 -4.02 13.90 -16.71
C GLU A 127 -5.55 13.92 -16.76
N ASN A 128 -6.17 14.99 -16.29
CA ASN A 128 -7.62 15.19 -16.43
C ASN A 128 -7.94 15.72 -17.83
N ILE A 129 -8.51 14.86 -18.67
CA ILE A 129 -8.88 15.17 -20.06
C ILE A 129 -10.35 15.55 -20.22
N SER A 130 -11.12 15.65 -19.14
CA SER A 130 -12.54 16.05 -19.18
C SER A 130 -12.81 17.34 -19.96
N PRO A 131 -11.94 18.38 -19.92
CA PRO A 131 -12.17 19.61 -20.70
C PRO A 131 -12.27 19.39 -22.21
N GLN A 132 -11.69 18.31 -22.76
CA GLN A 132 -11.78 17.98 -24.19
C GLN A 132 -13.20 17.56 -24.61
N TYR A 133 -14.03 17.15 -23.64
CA TYR A 133 -15.38 16.62 -23.85
C TYR A 133 -16.44 17.46 -23.12
N ALA A 134 -16.13 18.72 -22.80
CA ALA A 134 -17.02 19.57 -22.01
C ALA A 134 -18.41 19.70 -22.65
N GLY A 135 -19.46 19.37 -21.88
CA GLY A 135 -20.86 19.43 -22.32
C GLY A 135 -21.32 18.29 -23.21
N GLN A 136 -20.47 17.32 -23.55
CA GLN A 136 -20.85 16.17 -24.37
C GLN A 136 -21.49 15.05 -23.54
N PHE A 137 -22.47 14.38 -24.14
CA PHE A 137 -23.04 13.13 -23.62
C PHE A 137 -22.56 11.96 -24.48
N PHE A 138 -21.94 10.96 -23.86
CA PHE A 138 -21.46 9.78 -24.55
C PHE A 138 -22.59 8.79 -24.80
N ARG A 139 -22.55 8.16 -25.98
CA ARG A 139 -23.39 7.02 -26.32
C ARG A 139 -22.55 5.96 -27.03
N ALA A 140 -22.93 4.70 -26.86
CA ALA A 140 -22.29 3.60 -27.57
C ALA A 140 -22.55 3.70 -29.08
N GLU A 141 -21.60 3.22 -29.88
CA GLU A 141 -21.74 3.12 -31.33
C GLU A 141 -22.91 2.18 -31.70
N GLY A 142 -23.68 2.56 -32.72
CA GLY A 142 -24.80 1.78 -33.25
C GLY A 142 -26.10 2.58 -33.41
N GLY A 143 -27.06 2.01 -34.14
CA GLY A 143 -28.35 2.64 -34.45
C GLY A 143 -28.18 3.98 -35.18
N ASN A 144 -28.85 5.03 -34.69
CA ASN A 144 -28.69 6.40 -35.20
C ASN A 144 -27.46 7.12 -34.58
N ALA A 145 -26.45 6.32 -34.21
CA ALA A 145 -25.03 6.61 -34.01
C ALA A 145 -24.46 7.71 -34.93
N ALA A 146 -23.61 8.63 -34.45
CA ALA A 146 -22.63 9.23 -35.35
C ALA A 146 -21.53 8.18 -35.50
N ALA A 147 -20.82 8.20 -36.62
CA ALA A 147 -19.72 7.26 -36.83
C ALA A 147 -18.66 7.41 -35.72
N PHE A 148 -17.94 6.33 -35.41
CA PHE A 148 -16.84 6.39 -34.47
C PHE A 148 -15.82 7.48 -34.87
N GLY A 149 -15.43 8.31 -33.89
CA GLY A 149 -14.54 9.46 -34.10
C GLY A 149 -15.27 10.78 -34.42
N GLU A 150 -16.57 10.74 -34.70
CA GLU A 150 -17.37 11.93 -35.01
C GLU A 150 -18.22 12.39 -33.82
N SER A 151 -18.47 13.70 -33.74
CA SER A 151 -19.40 14.28 -32.75
C SER A 151 -20.79 14.46 -33.35
N GLN A 152 -21.82 14.09 -32.60
CA GLN A 152 -23.21 14.36 -33.00
C GLN A 152 -23.71 15.68 -32.39
N SER A 153 -24.23 16.56 -33.24
CA SER A 153 -24.94 17.77 -32.77
C SER A 153 -26.26 17.42 -32.10
N GLN A 154 -26.72 18.31 -31.22
CA GLN A 154 -28.07 18.25 -30.65
C GLN A 154 -29.14 18.23 -31.75
N GLY A 155 -30.23 17.50 -31.50
CA GLY A 155 -31.35 17.42 -32.42
C GLY A 155 -32.64 17.10 -31.69
N LEU A 156 -33.71 17.80 -32.05
CA LEU A 156 -35.08 17.47 -31.64
C LEU A 156 -35.88 17.11 -32.89
N PRO A 157 -36.73 16.06 -32.85
CA PRO A 157 -37.68 15.82 -33.91
C PRO A 157 -38.56 17.05 -34.15
N ASN A 158 -38.98 17.25 -35.40
CA ASN A 158 -40.03 18.22 -35.70
C ASN A 158 -41.32 17.84 -34.96
N HIS A 159 -42.08 18.82 -34.48
CA HIS A 159 -43.36 18.59 -33.84
C HIS A 159 -44.38 19.63 -34.31
N THR A 160 -45.66 19.24 -34.32
CA THR A 160 -46.78 20.09 -34.75
C THR A 160 -47.87 20.11 -33.68
N HIS A 161 -48.54 21.24 -33.51
CA HIS A 161 -49.71 21.37 -32.65
C HIS A 161 -50.96 21.58 -33.49
N GLN A 162 -52.09 21.02 -33.05
CA GLN A 162 -53.40 21.24 -33.67
C GLN A 162 -54.29 22.03 -32.71
N LEU A 163 -54.85 23.14 -33.19
CA LEU A 163 -55.82 23.93 -32.44
C LEU A 163 -57.23 23.57 -32.93
N LYS A 164 -58.11 23.18 -32.01
CA LYS A 164 -59.52 22.88 -32.29
C LYS A 164 -60.43 23.88 -31.58
N ALA A 165 -61.21 24.64 -32.34
CA ALA A 165 -62.27 25.47 -31.78
C ALA A 165 -63.56 24.64 -31.58
N THR A 166 -64.26 24.86 -30.47
CA THR A 166 -65.53 24.17 -30.15
C THR A 166 -66.64 25.21 -30.10
N GLY A 167 -67.11 25.65 -31.27
CA GLY A 167 -68.05 26.76 -31.46
C GLY A 167 -67.41 27.95 -32.20
N SER A 168 -68.15 28.50 -33.17
CA SER A 168 -67.86 29.64 -34.07
C SER A 168 -66.40 29.83 -34.56
N ASP A 169 -66.19 29.56 -35.85
CA ASP A 169 -65.02 29.71 -36.73
C ASP A 169 -63.74 30.39 -36.20
N LEU A 170 -62.63 29.64 -36.33
CA LEU A 170 -61.27 30.17 -36.25
C LEU A 170 -60.92 30.86 -37.59
N TYR A 171 -61.10 32.18 -37.67
CA TYR A 171 -60.75 32.94 -38.88
C TYR A 171 -59.27 33.37 -38.85
N THR A 172 -58.46 32.82 -39.75
CA THR A 172 -57.10 33.30 -40.04
C THR A 172 -57.12 34.32 -41.18
N TYR A 173 -56.71 35.56 -40.91
CA TYR A 173 -56.47 36.56 -41.97
C TYR A 173 -55.00 36.50 -42.41
N TYR A 174 -54.76 36.39 -43.72
CA TYR A 174 -53.41 36.37 -44.28
C TYR A 174 -52.75 37.75 -44.14
N GLY A 175 -51.56 37.82 -43.51
CA GLY A 175 -50.67 38.98 -43.68
C GLY A 175 -49.71 39.29 -42.53
N ALA A 176 -50.04 38.92 -41.29
CA ALA A 176 -49.14 39.02 -40.13
C ALA A 176 -49.76 38.16 -39.03
N ASN A 177 -48.98 37.29 -38.39
CA ASN A 177 -49.48 36.30 -37.44
C ASN A 177 -50.21 36.94 -36.24
N TYR A 178 -51.53 37.11 -36.34
CA TYR A 178 -52.39 37.48 -35.22
C TYR A 178 -53.61 36.55 -35.21
N ILE A 179 -53.76 35.80 -34.12
CA ILE A 179 -54.92 34.92 -33.87
C ILE A 179 -55.95 35.74 -33.11
N TYR A 180 -57.04 36.14 -33.79
CA TYR A 180 -58.20 36.75 -33.14
C TYR A 180 -59.21 35.65 -32.77
N THR A 181 -59.74 35.69 -31.55
CA THR A 181 -60.85 34.85 -31.13
C THR A 181 -61.98 35.72 -30.58
N THR A 182 -63.22 35.22 -30.59
CA THR A 182 -64.39 35.93 -30.04
C THR A 182 -64.95 35.23 -28.79
N ALA A 183 -64.23 34.27 -28.21
CA ALA A 183 -64.64 33.58 -26.98
C ALA A 183 -64.07 34.24 -25.72
N ARG A 184 -64.80 34.14 -24.58
CA ARG A 184 -64.38 34.69 -23.27
C ARG A 184 -63.00 34.15 -22.87
N VAL A 185 -61.99 35.02 -22.90
CA VAL A 185 -60.64 34.76 -22.41
C VAL A 185 -60.60 35.13 -20.93
N GLN A 186 -60.07 34.24 -20.07
CA GLN A 186 -59.97 34.46 -18.62
C GLN A 186 -59.06 35.64 -18.23
N ASN A 187 -58.29 36.21 -19.16
CA ASN A 187 -57.73 37.56 -19.09
C ASN A 187 -57.56 38.10 -20.52
N SER A 188 -58.45 39.01 -20.93
CA SER A 188 -58.43 39.63 -22.26
C SER A 188 -58.16 41.12 -22.14
N VAL A 189 -57.29 41.65 -23.01
CA VAL A 189 -57.47 43.02 -23.53
C VAL A 189 -57.96 42.84 -24.96
N ASN A 190 -59.18 43.30 -25.26
CA ASN A 190 -59.79 43.22 -26.60
C ASN A 190 -59.88 41.80 -27.24
N GLY A 191 -60.15 40.75 -26.46
CA GLY A 191 -60.58 39.45 -27.01
C GLY A 191 -59.52 38.59 -27.73
N MET A 192 -58.24 38.95 -27.69
CA MET A 192 -57.18 38.18 -28.36
C MET A 192 -56.60 37.10 -27.41
N ILE A 193 -56.29 35.90 -27.94
CA ILE A 193 -55.43 34.95 -27.25
C ILE A 193 -54.01 35.51 -27.36
N ASN A 194 -53.56 36.19 -26.31
CA ASN A 194 -52.26 36.87 -26.32
C ASN A 194 -51.08 35.91 -26.13
N SER A 195 -51.28 34.67 -25.67
CA SER A 195 -50.22 33.65 -25.63
C SER A 195 -50.78 32.23 -25.45
N ILE A 196 -50.10 31.25 -26.07
CA ILE A 196 -50.20 29.82 -25.73
C ILE A 196 -48.89 29.50 -25.00
N ALA A 197 -48.93 29.48 -23.67
CA ALA A 197 -47.74 29.18 -22.86
C ALA A 197 -47.80 27.72 -22.40
N ALA A 198 -46.81 26.92 -22.78
CA ALA A 198 -46.66 25.53 -22.32
C ALA A 198 -46.21 25.40 -20.85
N VAL A 199 -46.20 26.49 -20.07
CA VAL A 199 -45.17 26.71 -19.03
C VAL A 199 -45.69 26.83 -17.60
N SER A 200 -46.99 26.95 -17.31
CA SER A 200 -47.37 27.39 -15.95
C SER A 200 -47.29 26.32 -14.85
N ASP A 201 -47.43 25.03 -15.17
CA ASP A 201 -47.72 24.02 -14.14
C ASP A 201 -46.58 23.02 -13.87
N ASN A 202 -45.46 23.11 -14.63
CA ASN A 202 -44.31 22.23 -14.42
C ASN A 202 -43.03 23.04 -14.13
N LYS A 203 -42.53 22.85 -12.91
CA LYS A 203 -41.34 23.51 -12.33
C LYS A 203 -40.05 23.41 -13.17
N ILE A 204 -39.99 22.50 -14.14
CA ILE A 204 -38.80 22.34 -15.00
C ILE A 204 -38.72 23.43 -16.07
N TYR A 205 -39.85 23.98 -16.53
CA TYR A 205 -39.85 25.02 -17.55
C TYR A 205 -39.40 26.36 -16.94
N GLY A 206 -38.42 27.01 -17.57
CA GLY A 206 -37.80 28.25 -17.07
C GLY A 206 -36.66 28.04 -16.05
N SER A 207 -36.36 26.79 -15.66
CA SER A 207 -35.27 26.47 -14.73
C SER A 207 -33.87 26.39 -15.38
N SER A 208 -33.81 26.50 -16.70
CA SER A 208 -32.59 26.33 -17.51
C SER A 208 -32.71 27.11 -18.83
N THR A 209 -31.58 27.60 -19.35
CA THR A 209 -31.49 28.24 -20.68
C THR A 209 -31.34 27.22 -21.82
N GLU A 210 -31.18 25.94 -21.48
CA GLU A 210 -31.00 24.82 -22.40
C GLU A 210 -31.90 23.64 -22.05
N VAL A 211 -32.23 22.80 -23.03
CA VAL A 211 -32.90 21.52 -22.81
C VAL A 211 -31.86 20.52 -22.31
N ARG A 212 -32.00 20.08 -21.06
CA ARG A 212 -31.11 19.08 -20.45
C ARG A 212 -31.91 18.04 -19.65
N PRO A 213 -31.58 16.75 -19.76
CA PRO A 213 -32.07 15.75 -18.82
C PRO A 213 -31.34 15.88 -17.47
N ASP A 214 -31.86 15.23 -16.43
CA ASP A 214 -31.11 15.02 -15.19
C ASP A 214 -29.77 14.34 -15.51
N ASN A 215 -28.67 14.92 -15.02
CA ASN A 215 -27.32 14.46 -15.31
C ASN A 215 -26.38 14.70 -14.12
N SER A 216 -25.23 14.02 -14.13
CA SER A 216 -24.18 14.17 -13.14
C SER A 216 -22.83 14.31 -13.84
N THR A 217 -21.97 15.17 -13.29
CA THR A 217 -20.62 15.40 -13.83
C THR A 217 -19.70 14.27 -13.43
N ILE A 218 -19.01 13.70 -14.43
CA ILE A 218 -17.92 12.74 -14.24
C ILE A 218 -16.57 13.41 -14.57
N ARG A 219 -15.47 12.77 -14.17
CA ARG A 219 -14.14 13.12 -14.67
C ARG A 219 -13.58 12.00 -15.51
N ILE A 220 -12.89 12.37 -16.59
CA ILE A 220 -12.19 11.45 -17.48
C ILE A 220 -10.70 11.73 -17.33
N TRP A 221 -9.95 10.67 -17.01
CA TRP A 221 -8.53 10.72 -16.77
C TRP A 221 -7.77 9.86 -17.78
N LYS A 222 -6.55 10.25 -18.12
CA LYS A 222 -5.62 9.49 -18.95
C LYS A 222 -4.31 9.27 -18.20
N CYS A 223 -3.85 8.03 -18.10
CA CYS A 223 -2.52 7.73 -17.55
C CYS A 223 -1.45 8.21 -18.53
N ILE A 224 -0.48 8.99 -18.04
CA ILE A 224 0.58 9.60 -18.86
C ILE A 224 1.99 9.13 -18.47
N ALA A 225 2.19 8.60 -17.26
CA ALA A 225 3.47 8.04 -16.81
C ALA A 225 3.29 7.08 -15.64
#